data_AF-A0A967F3Z6-F1
#
_entry.id   AF-A0A967F3Z6-F1
#
_cell.length_a   1.000
_cell.length_b   1.000
_cell.length_c   1.000
_cell.angle_alpha   90.00
_cell.angle_beta   90.00
_cell.angle_gamma   90.00
#
_symmetry.space_group_name_H-M   'P 1'
#
loop_
_entity.id
_entity.type
_entity.pdbx_description
1 polymer ?
#
loop_
_entity_poly.entity_id
_entity_poly.type
_entity_poly.pdbx_seq_one_letter_code
_entity_poly.pdbx_strand_id
1 'polypeptide(L)' 'MKNLTAGNLKSALWETLNDLKTGTIQPGQGDAIASQAREILRTTNTQLRIVAQGKRNVPTEVIDFAEK' A
#
# COMPACT_ATOMS: atom_id res chain seq x y z
N MET A 1 -8.51 -11.89 8.09
CA MET A 1 -8.14 -10.88 7.07
C MET A 1 -6.62 -10.80 7.05
N LYS A 2 -5.98 -10.63 5.88
CA LYS A 2 -4.52 -10.39 5.83
C LYS A 2 -4.23 -8.98 6.37
N ASN A 3 -3.17 -8.82 7.15
CA ASN A 3 -2.75 -7.50 7.66
C ASN A 3 -2.30 -6.60 6.51
N LEU A 4 -2.55 -5.28 6.61
CA LEU A 4 -2.05 -4.31 5.65
C LEU A 4 -0.56 -4.06 5.92
N THR A 5 0.30 -4.69 5.14
CA THR A 5 1.74 -4.49 5.19
C THR A 5 2.30 -4.25 3.80
N ALA A 6 3.50 -3.67 3.71
CA ALA A 6 4.16 -3.39 2.44
C ALA A 6 4.37 -4.68 1.62
N GLY A 7 4.68 -5.79 2.29
CA GLY A 7 4.78 -7.11 1.67
C GLY A 7 3.45 -7.57 1.07
N ASN A 8 2.37 -7.54 1.86
CA ASN A 8 1.05 -7.94 1.39
C ASN A 8 0.50 -7.03 0.29
N LEU A 9 0.75 -5.72 0.37
CA LEU A 9 0.37 -4.74 -0.66
C LEU A 9 1.10 -5.02 -1.98
N LYS A 10 2.40 -5.32 -1.92
CA LYS A 10 3.18 -5.72 -3.11
C LYS A 10 2.61 -6.99 -3.74
N SER A 11 2.33 -8.02 -2.94
CA SER A 11 1.76 -9.27 -3.46
C SER A 11 0.40 -9.04 -4.12
N ALA A 12 -0.50 -8.28 -3.49
CA ALA A 12 -1.80 -7.97 -4.05
C ALA A 12 -1.70 -7.19 -5.38
N LEU A 13 -0.79 -6.21 -5.47
CA LEU A 13 -0.53 -5.49 -6.71
C LEU A 13 0.03 -6.40 -7.81
N TRP A 14 0.90 -7.34 -7.46
CA TRP A 14 1.45 -8.29 -8.40
C TRP A 14 0.38 -9.25 -8.93
N GLU A 15 -0.45 -9.80 -8.05
CA GLU A 15 -1.61 -10.62 -8.41
C GLU A 15 -2.55 -9.84 -9.35
N THR A 16 -2.90 -8.60 -8.99
CA THR A 16 -3.76 -7.72 -9.81
C THR A 16 -3.17 -7.50 -11.22
N LEU A 17 -1.85 -7.29 -11.33
CA LEU A 17 -1.20 -7.12 -12.63
C LEU A 17 -1.30 -8.39 -13.49
N ASN A 18 -1.13 -9.56 -12.88
CA ASN A 18 -1.26 -10.82 -13.61
C ASN A 18 -2.70 -11.07 -14.03
N ASP A 19 -3.67 -10.82 -13.17
CA ASP A 19 -5.10 -10.95 -13.49
C ASP A 19 -5.52 -9.99 -14.62
N LEU A 20 -4.95 -8.79 -14.66
CA LEU A 20 -5.17 -7.85 -15.75
C LEU A 20 -4.58 -8.37 -17.07
N LYS A 21 -3.36 -8.94 -17.02
CA LYS A 21 -2.71 -9.53 -18.21
C LYS A 21 -3.46 -10.75 -18.75
N THR A 22 -4.06 -11.56 -17.88
CA THR A 22 -4.84 -12.74 -18.27
C THR A 22 -6.30 -12.41 -18.64
N GLY A 23 -6.71 -11.14 -18.51
CA GLY A 23 -8.09 -10.70 -18.79
C GLY A 23 -9.10 -11.18 -17.74
N THR A 24 -8.63 -11.59 -16.57
CA THR A 24 -9.46 -12.09 -15.47
C THR A 24 -10.15 -10.96 -14.70
N ILE A 25 -9.61 -9.74 -14.77
CA ILE A 25 -10.25 -8.53 -14.24
C ILE A 25 -10.37 -7.45 -15.31
N GLN A 26 -11.37 -6.56 -15.14
CA GLN A 26 -11.54 -5.42 -16.04
C GLN A 26 -10.44 -4.37 -15.79
N PRO A 27 -9.96 -3.67 -16.84
CA PRO A 27 -8.94 -2.62 -16.69
C PRO A 27 -9.28 -1.54 -15.66
N GLY A 28 -10.56 -1.11 -15.59
CA GLY A 28 -11.00 -0.11 -14.61
C GLY A 28 -10.87 -0.59 -13.15
N GLN A 29 -11.06 -1.89 -12.90
CA GLN A 29 -10.83 -2.47 -11.57
C GLN A 29 -9.34 -2.50 -11.23
N GLY A 30 -8.48 -2.88 -12.18
CA GLY A 30 -7.03 -2.84 -12.00
C GLY A 30 -6.51 -1.43 -11.70
N ASP A 31 -7.01 -0.41 -12.40
CA ASP A 31 -6.64 0.98 -12.17
C ASP A 31 -7.11 1.50 -10.79
N ALA A 32 -8.33 1.14 -10.37
CA ALA A 32 -8.84 1.49 -9.05
C ALA A 32 -7.96 0.90 -7.93
N ILE A 33 -7.56 -0.36 -8.04
CA ILE A 33 -6.66 -1.03 -7.08
C ILE A 33 -5.29 -0.32 -7.05
N ALA A 34 -4.70 -0.05 -8.22
CA ALA A 34 -3.43 0.64 -8.31
C ALA A 34 -3.48 2.05 -7.70
N SER A 35 -4.58 2.78 -7.91
CA SER A 35 -4.79 4.12 -7.35
C SER A 35 -4.90 4.10 -5.83
N GLN A 36 -5.65 3.15 -5.25
CA GLN A 36 -5.73 2.98 -3.80
C GLN A 36 -4.37 2.61 -3.19
N ALA A 37 -3.59 1.75 -3.84
CA ALA A 37 -2.26 1.38 -3.35
C ALA A 37 -1.30 2.57 -3.31
N ARG A 38 -1.33 3.44 -4.34
CA ARG A 38 -0.54 4.69 -4.35
C ARG A 38 -0.95 5.59 -3.19
N GLU A 39 -2.24 5.65 -2.88
CA GLU A 39 -2.76 6.48 -1.79
C GLU A 39 -2.34 5.97 -0.41
N ILE A 40 -2.29 4.66 -0.22
CA ILE A 40 -1.73 4.03 0.99
C ILE A 40 -0.27 4.43 1.15
N LEU A 41 0.56 4.24 0.12
CA LEU A 41 1.99 4.58 0.16
C LEU A 41 2.20 6.08 0.41
N ARG A 42 1.40 6.94 -0.23
CA ARG A 42 1.45 8.39 -0.04
C ARG A 42 1.13 8.76 1.41
N THR A 43 0.08 8.19 1.97
CA THR A 43 -0.35 8.45 3.35
C THR A 43 0.72 8.03 4.35
N THR A 44 1.26 6.81 4.23
CA THR A 44 2.33 6.31 5.09
C THR A 44 3.57 7.22 5.02
N ASN A 45 3.97 7.64 3.83
CA ASN A 45 5.12 8.53 3.66
C ASN A 45 4.87 9.94 4.25
N THR A 46 3.67 10.50 4.06
CA THR A 46 3.29 11.79 4.67
C THR A 46 3.36 11.71 6.19
N GLN A 47 2.86 10.63 6.80
CA GLN A 47 2.95 10.43 8.24
C GLN A 47 4.41 10.36 8.72
N LEU A 48 5.27 9.61 8.04
CA LEU A 48 6.71 9.55 8.35
C LEU A 48 7.36 10.94 8.35
N ARG A 49 7.07 11.77 7.33
CA ARG A 49 7.63 13.12 7.21
C ARG A 49 7.15 14.04 8.33
N ILE A 50 5.86 14.00 8.68
CA ILE A 50 5.28 14.81 9.76
C ILE A 50 5.92 14.43 11.10
N VAL A 51 6.05 13.13 11.36
CA VAL A 51 6.65 12.61 12.59
C VAL A 51 8.11 13.04 12.71
N ALA A 52 8.88 12.89 11.63
CA ALA A 52 10.29 13.29 11.59
C ALA A 52 10.46 14.80 11.84
N GLN A 53 9.66 15.63 11.18
CA GLN A 53 9.71 17.09 11.37
C GLN A 53 9.27 17.51 12.78
N GLY A 54 8.25 16.83 13.32
CA GLY A 54 7.74 17.07 14.67
C GLY A 54 8.57 16.47 15.78
N LYS A 55 9.66 15.74 15.47
CA LYS A 55 10.47 14.97 16.42
C LYS A 55 9.61 14.06 17.32
N ARG A 56 8.57 13.47 16.74
CA ARG A 56 7.66 12.53 17.43
C ARG A 56 8.11 11.10 17.18
N ASN A 57 7.55 10.16 17.94
CA ASN A 57 7.71 8.74 17.67
C ASN A 57 6.88 8.34 16.44
N VAL A 58 7.40 7.40 15.65
CA VAL A 58 6.67 6.83 14.51
C VAL A 58 5.49 6.00 15.03
N PRO A 59 4.26 6.23 14.50
CA PRO A 59 3.10 5.42 14.88
C PRO A 59 3.36 3.93 14.64
N THR A 60 2.89 3.09 15.56
CA THR A 60 3.04 1.62 15.46
C THR A 60 2.46 1.07 14.17
N GLU A 61 1.36 1.64 13.65
CA GLU A 61 0.75 1.23 12.38
C GLU A 61 1.69 1.42 11.17
N VAL A 62 2.50 2.48 11.18
CA VAL A 62 3.48 2.76 10.12
C VAL A 62 4.66 1.80 10.20
N ILE A 63 5.10 1.49 11.42
CA ILE A 63 6.13 0.48 11.69
C ILE A 63 5.62 -0.89 11.24
N ASP A 64 4.44 -1.28 11.68
CA ASP A 64 3.79 -2.54 11.32
C ASP A 64 3.58 -2.67 9.82
N PHE A 65 3.19 -1.58 9.14
CA PHE A 65 3.10 -1.58 7.70
C PHE A 65 4.45 -1.83 7.02
N ALA A 66 5.54 -1.26 7.55
CA ALA A 66 6.87 -1.34 6.94
C ALA A 66 7.62 -2.64 7.26
N GLU A 67 7.43 -3.21 8.45
CA GLU A 67 8.31 -4.24 9.02
C GLU A 67 7.65 -5.63 9.16
N LYS A 68 6.32 -5.74 9.02
CA LYS A 68 5.60 -7.03 9.13
C LYS A 68 5.11 -7.56 7.77
#